data_AF-A0A9E5BT67-F1
#
_entry.id   AF-A0A9E5BT67-F1
#
_cell.length_a   1.000
_cell.length_b   1.000
_cell.length_c   1.000
_cell.angle_alpha   90.00
_cell.angle_beta   90.00
_cell.angle_gamma   90.00
#
_symmetry.space_group_name_H-M   'P 1'
#
loop_
_entity.id
_entity.type
_entity.pdbx_description
1 polymer ?
#
loop_
_entity_poly.entity_id
_entity_poly.type
_entity_poly.pdbx_seq_one_letter_code
_entity_poly.pdbx_strand_id
1 'polypeptide(L)'
;TPPTPPTPPTPPTPPTPPAGDVTVDLDVHPKSCPNALKLMSKGKTKVAILGTASFDVNDIDVSTVNIAGLSPVRSKVRDVATPWGGSMSDPISRDDCGTGRRDGFDDLMLKFDTRQLIAAIGPVEAGDVVLVTIEGELIDGEPFSGSDVVWIKGKSGRRR
;
A
#
# COMPACT_ATOMS: atom_id res chain seq x y z
N THR A 1 16.17 -18.12 -37.10
CA THR A 1 15.62 -18.09 -35.73
C THR A 1 14.84 -16.80 -35.59
N PRO A 2 13.54 -16.82 -35.21
CA PRO A 2 12.82 -15.58 -34.96
C PRO A 2 13.49 -14.83 -33.80
N PRO A 3 13.61 -13.49 -33.85
CA PRO A 3 14.17 -12.73 -32.74
C PRO A 3 13.28 -12.88 -31.51
N THR A 4 13.90 -13.22 -30.38
CA THR A 4 13.26 -13.28 -29.06
C THR A 4 12.62 -11.92 -28.75
N PRO A 5 11.36 -11.86 -28.28
CA PRO A 5 10.77 -10.59 -27.87
C PRO A 5 11.59 -9.98 -26.72
N PRO A 6 11.75 -8.64 -26.68
CA PRO A 6 12.46 -7.99 -25.60
C PRO A 6 11.74 -8.27 -24.26
N THR A 7 12.52 -8.66 -23.25
CA THR A 7 12.06 -8.81 -21.88
C THR A 7 11.43 -7.50 -21.40
N PRO A 8 10.24 -7.52 -20.77
CA PRO A 8 9.66 -6.30 -20.20
C PRO A 8 10.63 -5.72 -19.15
N PRO A 9 10.70 -4.38 -19.01
CA PRO A 9 11.53 -3.76 -17.99
C PRO A 9 11.05 -4.25 -16.62
N THR A 10 11.99 -4.75 -15.82
CA THR A 10 11.74 -5.08 -14.41
C THR A 10 11.17 -3.82 -13.72
N PRO A 11 10.05 -3.91 -12.98
CA PRO A 11 9.58 -2.78 -12.20
C PRO A 11 10.71 -2.29 -11.29
N PRO A 12 10.83 -0.98 -11.03
CA PRO A 12 11.85 -0.47 -10.14
C PRO A 12 11.71 -1.17 -8.79
N THR A 13 12.79 -1.78 -8.31
CA THR A 13 12.85 -2.31 -6.95
C THR A 13 12.48 -1.17 -5.99
N PRO A 14 11.47 -1.33 -5.13
CA PRO A 14 11.15 -0.28 -4.16
C PRO A 14 12.39 0.00 -3.31
N PRO A 15 12.65 1.27 -2.97
CA PRO A 15 13.81 1.64 -2.17
C PRO A 15 13.76 0.85 -0.86
N THR A 16 14.87 0.17 -0.53
CA THR A 16 15.05 -0.40 0.81
C THR A 16 15.09 0.76 1.80
N PRO A 17 14.26 0.77 2.85
CA PRO A 17 14.28 1.86 3.81
C PRO A 17 15.66 1.97 4.46
N PRO A 18 16.21 3.20 4.63
CA PRO A 18 17.47 3.39 5.32
C PRO A 18 17.45 2.77 6.73
N ALA A 19 18.62 2.23 7.13
CA ALA A 19 18.80 1.64 8.44
C ALA A 19 18.67 2.73 9.52
N GLY A 20 17.52 2.78 10.19
CA GLY A 20 17.16 3.81 11.16
C GLY A 20 15.69 4.21 11.14
N ASP A 21 14.93 3.81 10.13
CA ASP A 21 13.52 4.16 10.01
C ASP A 21 12.62 3.24 10.84
N VAL A 22 11.59 3.82 11.48
CA VAL A 22 10.52 3.05 12.12
C VAL A 22 9.78 2.25 11.04
N THR A 23 9.70 0.94 11.22
CA THR A 23 8.88 0.09 10.33
C THR A 23 7.46 0.03 10.87
N VAL A 24 6.49 0.33 10.01
CA VAL A 24 5.07 0.27 10.34
C VAL A 24 4.34 -0.78 9.52
N ASP A 25 3.32 -1.38 10.10
CA ASP A 25 2.43 -2.29 9.39
C ASP A 25 1.44 -1.49 8.52
N LEU A 26 1.30 -1.90 7.26
CA LEU A 26 0.46 -1.23 6.26
C LEU A 26 -0.59 -2.19 5.71
N ASP A 27 -1.82 -1.70 5.52
CA ASP A 27 -2.89 -2.41 4.79
C ASP A 27 -3.51 -1.48 3.72
N VAL A 28 -3.34 -1.80 2.44
CA VAL A 28 -3.79 -1.06 1.25
C VAL A 28 -5.18 -1.53 0.76
N HIS A 29 -5.96 -2.25 1.57
CA HIS A 29 -7.41 -2.34 1.40
C HIS A 29 -8.05 -2.96 2.66
N PRO A 30 -8.11 -2.24 3.79
CA PRO A 30 -8.44 -2.83 5.07
C PRO A 30 -9.67 -3.74 5.04
N LYS A 31 -9.51 -4.96 5.57
CA LYS A 31 -10.50 -6.05 5.65
C LYS A 31 -10.69 -6.87 4.36
N SER A 32 -9.83 -6.73 3.37
CA SER A 32 -9.93 -7.53 2.15
C SER A 32 -8.59 -7.74 1.47
N CYS A 33 -8.21 -9.01 1.35
CA CYS A 33 -7.10 -9.48 0.54
C CYS A 33 -7.68 -10.34 -0.61
N PRO A 34 -7.28 -10.11 -1.88
CA PRO A 34 -6.22 -9.21 -2.33
C PRO A 34 -6.62 -7.72 -2.29
N ASN A 35 -5.63 -6.84 -2.06
CA ASN A 35 -5.79 -5.39 -2.11
C ASN A 35 -5.97 -4.89 -3.56
N ALA A 36 -7.19 -5.00 -4.07
CA ALA A 36 -7.46 -4.75 -5.48
C ALA A 36 -7.52 -3.24 -5.81
N LEU A 37 -6.58 -2.73 -6.61
CA LEU A 37 -6.67 -1.40 -7.24
C LEU A 37 -7.27 -1.49 -8.64
N LYS A 38 -8.40 -0.83 -8.85
CA LYS A 38 -9.09 -0.84 -10.15
C LYS A 38 -8.58 0.29 -11.04
N LEU A 39 -7.96 -0.05 -12.17
CA LEU A 39 -7.37 0.90 -13.15
C LEU A 39 -8.30 2.05 -13.55
N MET A 40 -9.60 1.75 -13.68
CA MET A 40 -10.59 2.70 -14.19
C MET A 40 -11.42 3.35 -13.07
N SER A 41 -11.04 3.15 -11.81
CA SER A 41 -11.74 3.74 -10.67
C SER A 41 -11.70 5.26 -10.73
N LYS A 42 -12.80 5.89 -10.31
CA LYS A 42 -12.89 7.32 -9.96
C LYS A 42 -13.03 7.51 -8.44
N GLY A 43 -12.93 6.41 -7.70
CA GLY A 43 -13.14 6.39 -6.26
C GLY A 43 -11.91 6.80 -5.47
N LYS A 44 -11.98 6.55 -4.17
CA LYS A 44 -10.86 6.68 -3.24
C LYS A 44 -10.42 5.31 -2.77
N THR A 45 -9.12 5.07 -2.72
CA THR A 45 -8.52 3.90 -2.08
C THR A 45 -8.35 4.22 -0.60
N LYS A 46 -8.72 3.27 0.27
CA LYS A 46 -8.42 3.37 1.70
C LYS A 46 -7.12 2.61 1.96
N VAL A 47 -6.27 3.22 2.76
CA VAL A 47 -5.01 2.65 3.24
C VAL A 47 -4.99 2.85 4.76
N ALA A 48 -4.47 1.91 5.52
CA ALA A 48 -4.32 2.05 6.97
C ALA A 48 -2.88 1.75 7.38
N ILE A 49 -2.27 2.69 8.10
CA ILE A 49 -1.08 2.41 8.92
C ILE A 49 -1.62 1.88 10.25
N LEU A 50 -1.16 0.69 10.64
CA LEU A 50 -1.76 -0.06 11.73
C LEU A 50 -1.07 0.22 13.06
N GLY A 51 -1.87 0.52 14.07
CA GLY A 51 -1.38 0.70 15.43
C GLY A 51 -1.02 -0.65 16.06
N THR A 52 -0.10 -0.63 17.01
CA THR A 52 0.25 -1.81 17.80
C THR A 52 0.49 -1.43 19.26
N ALA A 53 0.75 -2.41 20.12
CA ALA A 53 1.15 -2.15 21.50
C ALA A 53 2.45 -1.33 21.62
N SER A 54 3.27 -1.29 20.57
CA SER A 54 4.54 -0.58 20.51
C SER A 54 4.53 0.61 19.54
N PHE A 55 3.40 0.90 18.88
CA PHE A 55 3.30 1.97 17.89
C PHE A 55 1.95 2.68 18.00
N ASP A 56 1.97 3.92 18.48
CA ASP A 56 0.79 4.79 18.51
C ASP A 56 0.72 5.64 17.24
N VAL A 57 -0.32 5.43 16.44
CA VAL A 57 -0.52 6.17 15.19
C VAL A 57 -0.79 7.66 15.38
N ASN A 58 -1.07 8.11 16.61
CA ASN A 58 -1.22 9.54 16.91
C ASN A 58 0.12 10.29 16.94
N ASP A 59 1.24 9.56 16.98
CA ASP A 59 2.58 10.14 16.91
C ASP A 59 3.03 10.44 15.46
N ILE A 60 2.22 10.09 14.46
CA ILE A 60 2.51 10.36 13.05
C ILE A 60 2.19 11.81 12.69
N ASP A 61 3.15 12.52 12.07
CA ASP A 61 2.83 13.77 11.36
C ASP A 61 2.16 13.46 10.03
N VAL A 62 0.82 13.52 10.02
CA VAL A 62 0.00 13.21 8.84
C VAL A 62 0.35 14.10 7.62
N SER A 63 0.95 15.27 7.82
CA SER A 63 1.30 16.19 6.73
C SER A 63 2.50 15.73 5.88
N THR A 64 3.35 14.85 6.43
CA THR A 64 4.53 14.29 5.74
C THR A 64 4.21 12.98 5.02
N VAL A 65 3.08 12.34 5.37
CA VAL A 65 2.70 11.03 4.86
C VAL A 65 2.43 11.06 3.36
N ASN A 66 3.11 10.18 2.62
CA ASN A 66 2.94 10.06 1.18
C ASN A 66 3.21 8.63 0.66
N ILE A 67 2.64 8.32 -0.50
CA ILE A 67 2.96 7.12 -1.28
C ILE A 67 3.54 7.59 -2.61
N ALA A 68 4.83 7.33 -2.85
CA ALA A 68 5.53 7.79 -4.06
C ALA A 68 5.29 9.29 -4.34
N GLY A 69 5.38 10.13 -3.30
CA GLY A 69 5.14 11.58 -3.36
C GLY A 69 3.68 12.02 -3.39
N LEU A 70 2.72 11.09 -3.43
CA LEU A 70 1.29 11.42 -3.36
C LEU A 70 0.82 11.50 -1.92
N SER A 71 0.27 12.66 -1.50
CA SER A 71 -0.33 12.84 -0.18
C SER A 71 -1.78 12.31 -0.09
N PRO A 72 -2.25 11.89 1.09
CA PRO A 72 -3.63 11.48 1.29
C PRO A 72 -4.60 12.66 1.16
N VAL A 73 -5.77 12.43 0.58
CA VAL A 73 -6.84 13.44 0.49
C VAL A 73 -7.63 13.62 1.79
N ARG A 74 -7.54 12.62 2.68
CA ARG A 74 -8.20 12.64 4.00
C ARG A 74 -7.57 11.60 4.89
N SER A 75 -7.46 11.92 6.17
CA SER A 75 -7.08 11.00 7.24
C SER A 75 -8.20 10.89 8.29
N LYS A 76 -8.16 9.82 9.08
CA LYS A 76 -8.92 9.65 10.32
C LYS A 76 -8.31 8.52 11.14
N VAL A 77 -8.13 8.72 12.43
CA VAL A 77 -7.77 7.66 13.38
C VAL A 77 -9.01 6.80 13.70
N ARG A 78 -8.87 5.48 13.54
CA ARG A 78 -9.88 4.48 13.87
C ARG A 78 -9.29 3.07 13.74
N ASP A 79 -9.46 2.26 14.77
CA ASP A 79 -9.38 0.79 14.71
C ASP A 79 -10.22 0.17 13.55
N VAL A 80 -9.54 -0.33 12.52
CA VAL A 80 -10.10 -0.92 11.30
C VAL A 80 -9.50 -2.26 10.90
N ALA A 81 -8.23 -2.55 11.18
CA ALA A 81 -7.53 -3.76 10.74
C ALA A 81 -6.55 -4.29 11.81
N THR A 82 -5.91 -5.41 11.50
CA THR A 82 -4.88 -6.06 12.34
C THR A 82 -3.65 -6.24 11.47
N PRO A 83 -2.43 -5.99 11.99
CA PRO A 83 -1.18 -6.32 11.32
C PRO A 83 -1.19 -7.72 10.70
N TRP A 84 -0.66 -7.81 9.48
CA TRP A 84 -0.54 -9.10 8.80
C TRP A 84 0.68 -9.86 9.34
N GLY A 85 0.43 -10.89 10.15
CA GLY A 85 1.49 -11.73 10.73
C GLY A 85 2.12 -12.73 9.75
N GLY A 86 1.95 -12.56 8.44
CA GLY A 86 2.49 -13.45 7.42
C GLY A 86 3.89 -13.04 6.95
N SER A 87 4.42 -13.79 5.98
CA SER A 87 5.69 -13.45 5.32
C SER A 87 5.45 -13.29 3.83
N MET A 88 6.10 -12.28 3.25
CA MET A 88 6.07 -12.02 1.81
C MET A 88 6.59 -13.22 1.03
N SER A 89 5.87 -13.60 -0.01
CA SER A 89 6.28 -14.66 -0.94
C SER A 89 7.41 -14.15 -1.86
N ASP A 90 8.21 -15.07 -2.40
CA ASP A 90 9.19 -14.79 -3.46
C ASP A 90 8.93 -15.72 -4.66
N PRO A 91 8.38 -15.22 -5.79
CA PRO A 91 7.97 -13.82 -6.03
C PRO A 91 6.73 -13.40 -5.22
N ILE A 92 6.56 -12.10 -5.00
CA ILE A 92 5.41 -11.55 -4.24
C ILE A 92 4.07 -11.98 -4.86
N SER A 93 3.15 -12.40 -4.00
CA SER A 93 1.80 -12.82 -4.37
C SER A 93 0.79 -11.76 -4.00
N ARG A 94 -0.27 -11.63 -4.79
CA ARG A 94 -1.42 -10.76 -4.45
C ARG A 94 -2.11 -11.12 -3.13
N ASP A 95 -1.86 -12.35 -2.65
CA ASP A 95 -2.46 -12.90 -1.44
C ASP A 95 -1.53 -12.74 -0.22
N ASP A 96 -0.38 -12.07 -0.39
CA ASP A 96 0.55 -11.66 0.68
C ASP A 96 -0.01 -10.42 1.43
N CYS A 97 -1.24 -10.54 1.93
CA CYS A 97 -1.93 -9.49 2.68
C CYS A 97 -2.91 -10.04 3.72
N GLY A 98 -3.33 -9.18 4.65
CA GLY A 98 -4.25 -9.51 5.73
C GLY A 98 -5.73 -9.41 5.36
N THR A 99 -6.56 -10.22 6.03
CA THR A 99 -8.02 -9.96 6.14
C THR A 99 -8.43 -9.61 7.57
N GLY A 100 -7.43 -9.25 8.39
CA GLY A 100 -7.56 -8.82 9.77
C GLY A 100 -8.63 -7.75 9.93
N ARG A 101 -9.32 -7.81 11.05
CA ARG A 101 -10.36 -6.83 11.40
C ARG A 101 -9.86 -6.05 12.59
N ARG A 102 -10.77 -5.51 13.38
CA ARG A 102 -10.45 -4.72 14.54
C ARG A 102 -9.72 -5.56 15.58
N ASP A 103 -8.60 -5.06 16.10
CA ASP A 103 -7.78 -5.74 17.11
C ASP A 103 -7.69 -4.96 18.44
N GLY A 104 -8.24 -3.75 18.48
CA GLY A 104 -8.25 -2.90 19.66
C GLY A 104 -7.12 -1.86 19.69
N PHE A 105 -6.28 -1.79 18.66
CA PHE A 105 -5.34 -0.70 18.44
C PHE A 105 -5.90 0.28 17.41
N ASP A 106 -5.63 1.57 17.60
CA ASP A 106 -6.10 2.59 16.68
C ASP A 106 -5.23 2.63 15.43
N ASP A 107 -5.84 2.66 14.25
CA ASP A 107 -5.15 2.77 12.98
C ASP A 107 -5.29 4.16 12.38
N LEU A 108 -4.27 4.62 11.64
CA LEU A 108 -4.37 5.82 10.82
C LEU A 108 -4.95 5.46 9.45
N MET A 109 -6.26 5.63 9.31
CA MET A 109 -6.96 5.40 8.04
C MET A 109 -6.81 6.62 7.12
N LEU A 110 -6.14 6.40 6.00
CA LEU A 110 -5.87 7.35 4.93
C LEU A 110 -6.77 7.07 3.73
N LYS A 111 -7.06 8.12 2.96
CA LYS A 111 -7.74 8.03 1.67
C LYS A 111 -6.86 8.64 0.60
N PHE A 112 -6.63 7.89 -0.47
CA PHE A 112 -5.93 8.37 -1.66
C PHE A 112 -6.91 8.44 -2.84
N ASP A 113 -6.67 9.37 -3.76
CA ASP A 113 -7.34 9.32 -5.06
C ASP A 113 -6.82 8.12 -5.85
N THR A 114 -7.69 7.16 -6.21
CA THR A 114 -7.24 5.92 -6.84
C THR A 114 -6.51 6.18 -8.17
N ARG A 115 -6.87 7.23 -8.93
CA ARG A 115 -6.22 7.52 -10.21
C ARG A 115 -4.84 8.12 -10.01
N GLN A 116 -4.72 9.04 -9.06
CA GLN A 116 -3.43 9.63 -8.73
C GLN A 116 -2.51 8.57 -8.12
N LEU A 117 -3.02 7.67 -7.29
CA LEU A 117 -2.25 6.57 -6.71
C LEU A 117 -1.70 5.64 -7.80
N ILE A 118 -2.53 5.25 -8.76
CA ILE A 118 -2.09 4.42 -9.90
C ILE A 118 -1.06 5.16 -10.76
N ALA A 119 -1.21 6.47 -10.94
CA ALA A 119 -0.21 7.27 -11.65
C ALA A 119 1.11 7.39 -10.87
N ALA A 120 1.06 7.44 -9.54
CA ALA A 120 2.23 7.59 -8.67
C ALA A 120 3.07 6.31 -8.58
N ILE A 121 2.43 5.13 -8.51
CA ILE A 121 3.15 3.83 -8.49
C ILE A 121 3.80 3.47 -9.84
N GLY A 122 3.49 4.21 -10.91
CA GLY A 122 4.10 4.06 -12.22
C GLY A 122 3.24 3.29 -13.24
N PRO A 123 3.80 2.95 -14.41
CA PRO A 123 3.08 2.24 -15.45
C PRO A 123 2.75 0.81 -15.00
N VAL A 124 1.47 0.51 -14.91
CA VAL A 124 0.95 -0.80 -14.48
C VAL A 124 -0.15 -1.31 -15.41
N GLU A 125 -0.22 -2.63 -15.55
CA GLU A 125 -1.19 -3.36 -16.37
C GLU A 125 -2.12 -4.24 -15.52
N ALA A 126 -3.21 -4.70 -16.13
CA ALA A 126 -4.15 -5.58 -15.45
C ALA A 126 -3.52 -6.95 -15.19
N GLY A 127 -3.46 -7.35 -13.92
CA GLY A 127 -2.81 -8.58 -13.49
C GLY A 127 -1.57 -8.34 -12.65
N ASP A 128 -0.99 -7.15 -12.73
CA ASP A 128 0.24 -6.81 -12.01
C ASP A 128 0.04 -6.89 -10.50
N VAL A 129 1.11 -7.32 -9.83
CA VAL A 129 1.26 -7.35 -8.38
C VAL A 129 2.39 -6.39 -8.04
N VAL A 130 2.08 -5.37 -7.26
CA VAL A 130 2.97 -4.24 -6.99
C VAL A 130 3.14 -4.07 -5.50
N LEU A 131 4.37 -3.94 -5.03
CA LEU A 131 4.64 -3.54 -3.65
C LEU A 131 4.51 -2.03 -3.54
N VAL A 132 3.58 -1.57 -2.70
CA VAL A 132 3.36 -0.15 -2.44
C VAL A 132 3.96 0.20 -1.09
N THR A 133 4.84 1.20 -1.08
CA THR A 133 5.47 1.71 0.13
C THR A 133 4.87 3.06 0.51
N ILE A 134 4.50 3.20 1.79
CA ILE A 134 4.14 4.46 2.42
C ILE A 134 5.32 4.95 3.24
N GLU A 135 5.53 6.26 3.23
CA GLU A 135 6.61 6.92 3.95
C GLU A 135 6.06 8.17 4.64
N GLY A 136 6.73 8.60 5.70
CA GLY A 136 6.42 9.81 6.44
C GLY A 136 7.37 10.00 7.61
N GLU A 137 7.02 10.93 8.50
CA GLU A 137 7.76 11.24 9.71
C GLU A 137 6.81 11.24 10.91
N LEU A 138 7.33 10.83 12.06
CA LEU A 138 6.69 11.05 13.36
C LEU A 138 6.79 12.53 13.76
N ILE A 139 6.01 12.94 14.76
CA ILE A 139 5.97 14.33 15.26
C ILE A 139 7.33 14.78 15.79
N ASP A 140 8.19 13.86 16.24
CA ASP A 140 9.56 14.13 16.67
C ASP A 140 10.59 14.18 15.52
N GLY A 141 10.14 13.94 14.29
CA GLY A 141 10.95 13.96 13.08
C GLY A 141 11.59 12.62 12.73
N GLU A 142 11.31 11.54 13.46
CA GLU A 142 11.81 10.21 13.10
C GLU A 142 11.10 9.69 11.84
N PRO A 143 11.83 9.31 10.78
CA PRO A 143 11.21 8.78 9.56
C PRO A 143 10.63 7.38 9.80
N PHE A 144 9.55 7.07 9.09
CA PHE A 144 8.97 5.73 9.07
C PHE A 144 8.62 5.28 7.66
N SER A 145 8.57 3.97 7.47
CA SER A 145 8.06 3.37 6.24
C SER A 145 7.29 2.07 6.51
N GLY A 146 6.35 1.77 5.62
CA GLY A 146 5.56 0.54 5.65
C GLY A 146 5.22 0.11 4.22
N SER A 147 5.05 -1.18 3.98
CA SER A 147 4.75 -1.69 2.64
C SER A 147 3.65 -2.74 2.66
N ASP A 148 2.86 -2.78 1.59
CA ASP A 148 1.82 -3.79 1.38
C ASP A 148 1.66 -4.07 -0.12
N VAL A 149 1.18 -5.28 -0.43
CA VAL A 149 1.00 -5.74 -1.80
C VAL A 149 -0.34 -5.29 -2.35
N VAL A 150 -0.30 -4.80 -3.59
CA VAL A 150 -1.48 -4.41 -4.35
C VAL A 150 -1.61 -5.25 -5.61
N TRP A 151 -2.84 -5.64 -5.92
CA TRP A 151 -3.17 -6.28 -7.18
C TRP A 151 -3.92 -5.34 -8.12
N ILE A 152 -3.39 -5.17 -9.32
CA ILE A 152 -3.95 -4.29 -10.35
C ILE A 152 -5.07 -5.01 -11.08
N LYS A 153 -6.30 -4.57 -10.81
CA LYS A 153 -7.51 -5.13 -11.40
C LYS A 153 -7.93 -4.34 -12.65
N GLY A 154 -7.89 -5.02 -13.79
CA GLY A 154 -8.42 -4.52 -15.07
C GLY A 154 -9.95 -4.39 -15.09
N LYS A 155 -10.50 -3.94 -16.24
CA LYS A 155 -11.96 -3.98 -16.46
C LYS A 155 -12.42 -5.44 -16.44
N SER A 156 -13.48 -5.74 -15.69
CA SER A 156 -14.27 -6.94 -15.99
C SER A 156 -14.82 -6.75 -17.41
N GLY A 157 -14.29 -7.48 -18.38
CA GLY A 157 -14.89 -7.52 -19.70
C GLY A 157 -16.35 -7.89 -19.55
N ARG A 158 -17.26 -7.05 -20.03
CA ARG A 158 -18.61 -7.51 -20.37
C ARG A 158 -18.36 -8.54 -21.47
N ARG A 159 -18.42 -9.83 -21.16
CA ARG A 159 -18.60 -10.85 -22.19
C ARG A 159 -19.89 -10.43 -22.92
N ARG A 160 -19.73 -9.91 -24.13
CA ARG A 160 -20.85 -9.74 -25.06
C ARG A 160 -21.12 -11.10 -25.69
#